data_AF-A0A519Y7S5-F1
#
_entry.id   AF-A0A519Y7S5-F1
#
_cell.length_a   1.000
_cell.length_b   1.000
_cell.length_c   1.000
_cell.angle_alpha   90.00
_cell.angle_beta   90.00
_cell.angle_gamma   90.00
#
_symmetry.space_group_name_H-M   'P 1'
#
loop_
_entity.id
_entity.type
_entity.pdbx_description
1 polymer ?
#
loop_
_entity_poly.entity_id
_entity_poly.type
_entity_poly.pdbx_seq_one_letter_code
_entity_poly.pdbx_strand_id
1 'polypeptide(L)'
;LSIYAKAEKTFVDGVAYWDIDKDAATIKSQQAEKARLIQKMLDSKSGGVRTQRPFGNAPRLYNCETLEDYSAELNEKEHAH
;
A
#
# COMPACT_ATOMS: atom_id res chain seq x y z
N LEU A 1 6.91 -34.04 -1.57
CA LEU A 1 7.58 -33.37 -2.72
C LEU A 1 6.80 -32.10 -3.01
N SER A 2 7.33 -30.92 -2.71
CA SER A 2 6.68 -29.63 -3.04
C SER A 2 7.14 -29.17 -4.42
N ILE A 3 6.18 -28.81 -5.28
CA ILE A 3 6.44 -28.24 -6.60
C ILE A 3 6.40 -26.72 -6.49
N TYR A 4 7.47 -26.05 -6.90
CA TYR A 4 7.59 -24.58 -6.92
C TYR A 4 7.43 -24.05 -8.35
N ALA A 5 6.25 -24.23 -8.93
CA ALA A 5 5.94 -23.65 -10.22
C ALA A 5 5.58 -22.17 -10.06
N LYS A 6 6.23 -21.29 -10.86
CA LYS A 6 5.92 -19.86 -10.95
C LYS A 6 5.55 -19.54 -12.39
N ALA A 7 4.48 -18.78 -12.60
CA ALA A 7 4.13 -18.28 -13.92
C ALA A 7 5.08 -17.15 -14.33
N GLU A 8 5.66 -17.25 -15.53
CA GLU A 8 6.53 -16.20 -16.08
C GLU A 8 5.71 -15.08 -16.76
N LYS A 9 4.58 -15.45 -17.39
CA LYS A 9 3.72 -14.53 -18.13
C LYS A 9 2.25 -14.91 -17.97
N THR A 10 1.38 -13.91 -17.93
CA THR A 10 -0.08 -14.09 -17.86
C THR A 10 -0.72 -13.49 -19.09
N PHE A 11 -1.58 -14.26 -19.76
CA PHE A 11 -2.32 -13.85 -20.94
C PHE A 11 -3.82 -13.84 -20.66
N VAL A 12 -4.51 -12.82 -21.14
CA VAL A 12 -5.98 -12.71 -21.10
C VAL A 12 -6.43 -12.54 -22.54
N ASP A 13 -7.29 -13.44 -23.02
CA ASP A 13 -7.81 -13.44 -24.40
C ASP A 13 -6.71 -13.37 -25.49
N GLY A 14 -5.58 -14.04 -25.23
CA GLY A 14 -4.41 -14.04 -26.13
C GLY A 14 -3.51 -12.81 -26.03
N VAL A 15 -3.85 -11.82 -25.20
CA VAL A 15 -3.05 -10.62 -24.97
C VAL A 15 -2.17 -10.80 -23.74
N ALA A 16 -0.86 -10.54 -23.87
CA ALA A 16 0.07 -10.55 -22.75
C ALA A 16 -0.22 -9.40 -21.78
N TYR A 17 -0.76 -9.72 -20.60
CA TYR A 17 -1.18 -8.74 -19.60
C TYR A 17 -0.10 -8.51 -18.53
N TRP A 18 0.65 -9.55 -18.20
CA TRP A 18 1.69 -9.50 -17.19
C TRP A 18 2.91 -10.32 -17.61
N ASP A 19 4.08 -9.79 -17.32
CA ASP A 19 5.38 -10.38 -17.65
C ASP A 19 6.34 -10.08 -16.50
N ILE A 20 6.97 -11.13 -15.96
CA ILE A 20 7.83 -11.06 -14.78
C ILE A 20 9.01 -10.09 -14.93
N ASP A 21 9.59 -9.96 -16.13
CA ASP A 21 10.76 -9.09 -16.35
C ASP A 21 10.34 -7.62 -16.41
N LYS A 22 9.20 -7.35 -17.06
CA LYS A 22 8.61 -6.01 -17.12
C LYS A 22 8.14 -5.54 -15.75
N ASP A 23 7.56 -6.45 -14.98
CA ASP A 23 7.13 -6.19 -13.61
C ASP A 23 8.32 -5.82 -12.72
N ALA A 24 9.40 -6.61 -12.76
CA ALA A 24 10.62 -6.32 -12.01
C ALA A 24 11.23 -4.95 -12.35
N ALA A 25 11.29 -4.59 -13.64
CA ALA A 25 11.75 -3.27 -14.08
C ALA A 25 10.84 -2.14 -13.57
N THR A 26 9.53 -2.36 -13.60
CA THR A 26 8.51 -1.40 -13.15
C THR A 26 8.56 -1.21 -11.63
N ILE A 27 8.75 -2.28 -10.86
CA ILE A 27 8.95 -2.21 -9.40
C ILE A 27 10.21 -1.40 -9.09
N LYS A 28 11.31 -1.66 -9.80
CA LYS A 28 12.57 -0.94 -9.60
C LYS A 28 12.42 0.56 -9.86
N SER A 29 11.73 0.96 -10.93
CA SER A 29 11.52 2.37 -11.24
C SER A 29 10.59 3.05 -10.21
N GLN A 30 9.53 2.37 -9.78
CA GLN A 30 8.63 2.87 -8.74
C GLN A 30 9.35 3.05 -7.40
N GLN A 31 10.20 2.11 -7.01
CA GLN A 31 10.98 2.22 -5.77
C GLN A 31 11.95 3.40 -5.81
N ALA A 32 12.64 3.60 -6.93
CA ALA A 32 13.52 4.74 -7.11
C ALA A 32 12.76 6.08 -7.02
N GLU A 33 11.60 6.16 -7.67
CA GLU A 33 10.76 7.36 -7.65
C GLU A 33 10.18 7.62 -6.25
N LYS A 34 9.72 6.58 -5.57
CA LYS A 34 9.24 6.67 -4.19
C LYS A 34 10.33 7.22 -3.26
N ALA A 35 11.56 6.72 -3.36
CA ALA A 35 12.69 7.23 -2.58
C ALA A 35 12.96 8.71 -2.87
N ARG A 36 12.93 9.11 -4.16
CA ARG A 36 13.08 10.51 -4.58
C ARG A 36 12.02 11.41 -3.96
N LEU A 37 10.75 11.01 -3.99
CA LEU A 37 9.65 11.80 -3.43
C LEU A 37 9.75 11.90 -1.91
N ILE A 38 10.10 10.81 -1.23
CA ILE A 38 10.32 10.83 0.22
C ILE A 38 11.43 11.82 0.59
N GLN A 39 12.55 11.81 -0.13
CA GLN A 39 13.65 12.75 0.11
C GLN A 39 13.17 14.20 -0.05
N LYS A 40 12.46 14.51 -1.14
CA LYS A 40 11.88 15.84 -1.35
C LYS A 40 10.94 16.27 -0.22
N MET A 41 10.13 15.33 0.30
CA MET A 41 9.23 15.61 1.43
C MET A 41 10.01 15.86 2.73
N LEU A 42 11.10 15.13 2.98
CA LEU A 42 11.97 15.35 4.14
C LEU A 42 12.67 16.71 4.07
N ASP A 43 13.17 17.10 2.90
CA ASP A 43 13.81 18.40 2.69
C ASP A 43 12.79 19.55 2.85
N SER A 44 11.56 19.37 2.36
CA SER A 44 10.48 20.34 2.56
C SER A 44 10.08 20.46 4.03
N LYS A 45 10.08 19.34 4.76
CA LYS A 45 9.81 19.31 6.21
C LYS A 45 10.91 20.03 7.00
N SER A 46 12.18 19.83 6.66
CA SER A 46 13.30 20.51 7.33
C SER A 46 13.28 22.03 7.08
N GLY A 47 12.80 22.45 5.90
CA GLY A 47 12.52 23.84 5.57
C GLY A 47 11.31 24.47 6.28
N GLY A 48 10.63 23.75 7.17
CA GLY A 48 9.53 24.28 7.98
C GLY A 48 8.18 24.35 7.26
N VAL A 49 8.05 23.75 6.07
CA VAL A 49 6.78 23.67 5.35
C VAL A 49 5.79 22.79 6.12
N ARG A 50 4.50 23.16 6.10
CA ARG A 50 3.43 22.41 6.76
C ARG A 50 3.36 20.98 6.22
N THR A 51 3.66 19.99 7.06
CA THR A 51 3.53 18.57 6.72
C THR A 51 2.18 17.99 7.13
N GLN A 52 1.82 16.84 6.55
CA GLN A 52 0.72 16.03 7.07
C GLN A 52 1.02 15.61 8.52
N ARG A 53 0.03 15.72 9.40
CA ARG A 53 0.14 15.24 10.78
C ARG A 53 0.16 13.70 10.77
N PRO A 54 0.98 13.05 11.61
CA PRO A 54 0.90 11.60 11.75
C PRO A 54 -0.48 11.22 12.28
N PHE A 55 -1.13 10.27 11.62
CA PHE A 55 -2.32 9.62 12.15
C PHE A 55 -1.88 8.44 13.02
N GLY A 56 -2.31 8.42 14.28
CA GLY A 56 -2.00 7.32 15.19
C GLY A 56 -3.02 6.21 15.00
N ASN A 57 -2.58 5.02 14.59
CA ASN A 57 -3.41 3.84 14.67
C ASN A 57 -3.45 3.38 16.13
N ALA A 58 -4.49 3.76 16.86
CA ALA A 58 -4.76 3.20 18.17
C ALA A 58 -5.25 1.75 18.01
N PRO A 59 -4.63 0.76 18.67
CA PRO A 59 -5.14 -0.61 18.62
C PRO A 59 -6.54 -0.65 19.25
N ARG A 60 -7.49 -1.26 18.56
CA ARG A 60 -8.82 -1.51 19.12
C ARG A 60 -8.70 -2.51 20.26
N LEU A 61 -9.18 -2.14 21.44
CA LEU A 61 -9.28 -3.05 22.57
C LEU A 61 -10.63 -3.77 22.52
N TYR A 62 -10.58 -5.09 22.40
CA TYR A 62 -11.75 -5.96 22.47
C TYR A 62 -12.00 -6.40 23.92
N ASN A 63 -13.25 -6.33 24.35
CA ASN A 63 -13.72 -6.83 25.64
C ASN A 63 -14.97 -7.71 25.44
N CYS A 64 -15.39 -8.43 26.49
CA CYS A 64 -16.52 -9.36 26.43
C CYS A 64 -17.88 -8.71 26.05
N GLU A 65 -17.95 -7.38 26.07
CA GLU A 65 -19.13 -6.60 25.71
C GLU A 65 -19.00 -5.93 24.32
N THR A 66 -17.91 -6.20 23.58
CA THR A 66 -17.74 -5.64 22.24
C THR A 66 -18.74 -6.29 21.28
N LEU A 67 -19.75 -5.52 20.85
CA LEU A 67 -20.60 -5.83 19.70
C LEU A 67 -19.98 -5.20 18.44
N GLU A 68 -19.72 -6.01 17.42
CA GLU A 68 -19.22 -5.52 16.13
C GLU A 68 -20.41 -5.17 15.20
N ASP A 69 -20.44 -3.92 14.71
CA ASP A 69 -21.29 -3.52 13.60
C ASP A 69 -20.40 -3.22 12.39
N TYR A 70 -20.25 -4.24 11.54
CA TYR A 70 -19.39 -4.20 10.35
C TYR A 70 -19.73 -3.04 9.40
N SER A 71 -20.99 -2.59 9.38
CA SER A 71 -21.45 -1.51 8.51
C SER A 71 -21.03 -0.13 9.02
N ALA A 72 -21.10 0.11 10.33
CA ALA A 72 -20.64 1.34 10.97
C ALA A 72 -19.11 1.48 10.89
N GLU A 73 -18.39 0.37 11.03
CA GLU A 73 -16.93 0.33 11.00
C GLU A 73 -16.33 0.66 9.62
N LEU A 74 -17.01 0.28 8.54
CA LEU A 74 -16.58 0.66 7.18
C LEU A 74 -16.74 2.17 6.98
N ASN A 75 -17.87 2.74 7.40
CA ASN A 75 -18.13 4.17 7.27
C ASN A 75 -17.13 5.02 8.08
N GLU A 76 -16.78 4.61 9.31
CA GLU A 76 -15.76 5.32 10.11
C GLU A 76 -14.36 5.27 9.46
N LYS A 77 -13.98 4.12 8.88
CA LYS A 77 -12.69 3.98 8.17
C LYS A 77 -12.65 4.82 6.89
N GLU A 78 -13.76 4.93 6.16
CA GLU A 78 -13.86 5.76 4.97
C GLU A 78 -13.82 7.26 5.30
N HIS A 79 -14.42 7.68 6.42
CA HIS A 79 -14.39 9.09 6.87
C HIS A 79 -13.06 9.53 7.50
N ALA A 80 -12.22 8.58 7.92
CA ALA A 80 -10.88 8.86 8.47
C ALA A 80 -9.79 9.08 7.40
N HIS A 81 -10.12 8.91 6.11
CA HIS A 81 -9.22 9.07 4.96
C HIS A 81 -9.28 10.46 4.32
#